data_AF-A0A9W6X4U5-F1
#
_entry.id   AF-A0A9W6X4U5-F1
#
_cell.length_a   1.000
_cell.length_b   1.000
_cell.length_c   1.000
_cell.angle_alpha   90.00
_cell.angle_beta   90.00
_cell.angle_gamma   90.00
#
_symmetry.space_group_name_H-M   'P 1'
#
loop_
_entity.id
_entity.type
_entity.pdbx_description
1 polymer ?
#
loop_
_entity_poly.entity_id
_entity_poly.type
_entity_poly.pdbx_seq_one_letter_code
_entity_poly.pdbx_strand_id
1 'polypeptide(L)'
;MGPDGHTCSLFPGHPLLEEKTLFVASIEDSPKPPPQRITLTYPVVNNAANVRIVSRVWWVARVEAHLDACVQVAFVATGAGKAELIPHMVGIEKRSPPLPAANVKPTDGVVYWFIDEDAAAKLSDEARM
;
A
#
# COMPACT_ATOMS: atom_id res chain seq x y z
N MET A 1 -1.17 -5.38 -1.31
CA MET A 1 -2.30 -4.47 -0.98
C MET A 1 -3.62 -5.23 -0.88
N GLY A 2 -4.51 -4.83 0.03
CA GLY A 2 -5.87 -5.37 0.16
C GLY A 2 -6.78 -5.15 -1.07
N PRO A 3 -7.83 -5.97 -1.29
CA PRO A 3 -8.73 -5.85 -2.45
C PRO A 3 -9.68 -4.63 -2.39
N ASP A 4 -9.64 -3.91 -1.29
CA ASP A 4 -10.31 -2.66 -0.94
C ASP A 4 -9.32 -1.49 -0.91
N GLY A 5 -8.06 -1.70 -1.29
CA GLY A 5 -7.02 -0.68 -1.25
C GLY A 5 -6.42 -0.43 0.14
N HIS A 6 -6.76 -1.23 1.15
CA HIS A 6 -6.08 -1.11 2.45
C HIS A 6 -4.61 -1.49 2.36
N THR A 7 -3.82 -0.88 3.23
CA THR A 7 -2.41 -1.19 3.49
C THR A 7 -2.21 -1.27 4.99
N CYS A 8 -1.28 -2.11 5.48
CA CYS A 8 -1.18 -2.43 6.91
C CYS A 8 -2.58 -2.75 7.49
N SER A 9 -3.00 -2.11 8.58
CA SER A 9 -4.39 -2.11 9.06
C SER A 9 -5.09 -0.75 8.88
N LEU A 10 -4.70 0.00 7.84
CA LEU A 10 -5.30 1.27 7.45
C LEU A 10 -6.40 1.00 6.42
N PHE A 11 -7.66 1.00 6.88
CA PHE A 11 -8.82 0.63 6.06
C PHE A 11 -9.55 1.85 5.50
N PRO A 12 -10.18 1.73 4.31
CA PRO A 12 -10.98 2.82 3.74
C PRO A 12 -12.08 3.30 4.71
N GLY A 13 -12.19 4.61 4.91
CA GLY A 13 -13.21 5.23 5.76
C GLY A 13 -12.98 5.08 7.28
N HIS A 14 -11.91 4.41 7.71
CA HIS A 14 -11.62 4.22 9.13
C HIS A 14 -10.99 5.49 9.75
N PRO A 15 -11.35 5.90 10.98
CA PRO A 15 -10.82 7.12 11.61
C PRO A 15 -9.29 7.15 11.75
N LEU A 16 -8.66 5.98 11.85
CA LEU A 16 -7.20 5.85 11.91
C LEU A 16 -6.47 6.45 10.70
N LEU A 17 -7.14 6.66 9.57
CA LEU A 17 -6.55 7.35 8.42
C LEU A 17 -6.16 8.81 8.73
N GLU A 18 -6.77 9.41 9.75
CA GLU A 18 -6.51 10.79 10.19
C GLU A 18 -5.39 10.90 11.24
N GLU A 19 -4.81 9.78 11.69
CA GLU A 19 -3.72 9.77 12.67
C GLU A 19 -2.42 10.34 12.08
N LYS A 20 -1.86 11.35 12.75
CA LYS A 20 -0.71 12.14 12.25
C LYS A 20 0.52 12.09 13.18
N THR A 21 0.40 11.48 14.35
CA THR A 21 1.37 11.58 15.45
C THR A 21 1.89 10.22 15.90
N LEU A 22 1.00 9.26 16.13
CA LEU A 22 1.38 7.95 16.62
C LEU A 22 2.16 7.20 15.55
N PHE A 23 3.22 6.50 15.94
CA PHE A 23 3.95 5.60 15.03
C PHE A 23 3.28 4.24 14.89
N VAL A 24 2.71 3.77 16.00
CA VAL A 24 2.01 2.49 16.12
C VAL A 24 0.66 2.77 16.76
N ALA A 25 -0.40 2.18 16.21
CA ALA A 25 -1.74 2.25 16.76
C ALA A 25 -2.35 0.86 16.90
N SER A 26 -3.19 0.68 17.91
CA SER A 26 -4.12 -0.45 18.01
C SER A 26 -5.47 -0.07 17.42
N ILE A 27 -6.11 -1.01 16.75
CA ILE A 27 -7.53 -0.93 16.37
C ILE A 27 -8.25 -2.15 16.92
N GLU A 28 -9.53 -1.99 17.24
CA GLU A 28 -10.36 -3.08 17.78
C GLU A 28 -11.54 -3.43 16.86
N ASP A 29 -11.72 -2.65 15.80
CA ASP A 29 -12.88 -2.60 14.92
C ASP A 29 -12.49 -2.77 13.45
N SER A 30 -11.43 -3.55 13.16
CA SER A 30 -11.07 -3.87 11.77
C SER A 30 -12.27 -4.50 11.05
N PRO A 31 -12.65 -4.00 9.85
CA PRO A 31 -13.76 -4.56 9.07
C PRO A 31 -13.45 -5.96 8.51
N LYS A 32 -12.21 -6.45 8.73
CA LYS A 32 -11.75 -7.77 8.31
C LYS A 32 -11.22 -8.56 9.51
N PRO A 33 -11.56 -9.86 9.67
CA PRO A 33 -11.04 -10.69 10.75
C PRO A 33 -9.50 -10.84 10.70
N PRO A 34 -8.81 -10.91 11.86
CA PRO A 34 -9.32 -10.60 13.19
C PRO A 34 -9.58 -9.09 13.37
N PRO A 35 -10.56 -8.70 14.22
CA PRO A 35 -10.95 -7.29 14.41
C PRO A 35 -9.89 -6.47 15.14
N GLN A 36 -9.18 -7.09 16.08
CA GLN A 36 -8.12 -6.45 16.86
C GLN A 36 -6.76 -6.57 16.15
N ARG A 37 -6.08 -5.44 15.95
CA ARG A 37 -4.77 -5.38 15.27
C ARG A 37 -3.89 -4.30 15.85
N ILE A 38 -2.58 -4.50 15.74
CA ILE A 38 -1.56 -3.46 15.91
C ILE A 38 -1.03 -3.10 14.51
N THR A 39 -0.87 -1.82 14.23
CA THR A 39 -0.46 -1.36 12.89
C THR A 39 0.48 -0.16 12.94
N LEU A 40 1.37 -0.09 11.95
CA LEU A 40 2.07 1.13 11.58
C LEU A 40 1.08 2.12 10.95
N THR A 41 1.31 3.40 11.20
CA THR A 41 0.54 4.54 10.66
C THR A 41 1.32 5.24 9.53
N TYR A 42 0.69 6.21 8.86
CA TYR A 42 1.35 6.98 7.80
C TYR A 42 2.64 7.71 8.23
N PRO A 43 2.73 8.32 9.44
CA PRO A 43 3.99 8.89 9.92
C PRO A 43 5.18 7.94 9.81
N VAL A 44 5.00 6.63 10.05
CA VAL A 44 6.08 5.65 9.88
C VAL A 44 6.25 5.26 8.42
N VAL A 45 5.16 4.88 7.77
CA VAL A 45 5.21 4.32 6.41
C VAL A 45 5.78 5.33 5.40
N ASN A 46 5.52 6.63 5.57
CA ASN A 46 5.99 7.68 4.68
C ASN A 46 7.41 8.20 5.01
N ASN A 47 8.00 7.85 6.16
CA ASN A 47 9.32 8.34 6.59
C ASN A 47 10.36 7.23 6.81
N ALA A 48 10.01 5.96 6.69
CA ALA A 48 10.93 4.85 6.87
C ALA A 48 11.78 4.64 5.61
N ALA A 49 13.12 4.54 5.75
CA ALA A 49 14.04 4.44 4.60
C ALA A 49 13.71 3.30 3.60
N ASN A 50 13.18 2.18 4.08
CA ASN A 50 12.73 1.07 3.23
C ASN A 50 11.46 0.44 3.82
N VAL A 51 10.37 0.43 3.06
CA VAL A 51 9.10 -0.21 3.45
C VAL A 51 8.68 -1.19 2.36
N ARG A 52 8.44 -2.45 2.76
CA ARG A 52 7.91 -3.48 1.85
C ARG A 52 6.59 -3.96 2.41
N ILE A 53 5.50 -3.72 1.69
CA ILE A 53 4.16 -4.10 2.15
C ILE A 53 3.62 -5.22 1.26
N VAL A 54 3.57 -6.42 1.83
CA VAL A 54 3.03 -7.60 1.19
C VAL A 54 1.77 -8.06 1.91
N SER A 55 0.71 -8.36 1.15
CA SER A 55 -0.54 -8.87 1.69
C SER A 55 -0.71 -10.33 1.26
N ARG A 56 -0.52 -11.27 2.20
CA ARG A 56 -0.43 -12.74 2.01
C ARG A 56 0.81 -13.21 1.23
N VAL A 57 1.86 -13.60 1.95
CA VAL A 57 2.93 -14.43 1.38
C VAL A 57 3.40 -15.43 2.44
N TRP A 58 3.62 -16.67 2.03
CA TRP A 58 4.18 -17.75 2.86
C TRP A 58 5.72 -17.70 2.92
N TRP A 59 6.36 -16.83 2.13
CA TRP A 59 7.82 -16.61 2.07
C TRP A 59 8.13 -15.16 1.65
N VAL A 60 9.12 -14.51 2.24
CA VAL A 60 9.66 -13.23 1.76
C VAL A 60 11.01 -13.49 1.12
N ALA A 61 11.16 -13.21 -0.18
CA ALA A 61 12.45 -13.23 -0.84
C ALA A 61 13.28 -12.00 -0.41
N ARG A 62 14.55 -12.23 -0.08
CA ARG A 62 15.53 -11.19 0.20
C ARG A 62 15.93 -10.54 -1.12
N VAL A 63 15.55 -9.27 -1.32
CA VAL A 63 16.08 -8.44 -2.40
C VAL A 63 17.20 -7.58 -1.82
N GLU A 64 18.41 -7.73 -2.38
CA GLU A 64 19.59 -6.95 -2.03
C GLU A 64 19.48 -5.51 -2.56
N ALA A 65 20.09 -4.58 -1.82
CA ALA A 65 19.86 -3.15 -1.89
C ALA A 65 20.60 -2.46 -3.05
N HIS A 66 19.95 -1.47 -3.65
CA HIS A 66 20.64 -0.34 -4.27
C HIS A 66 20.74 0.82 -3.27
N LEU A 67 21.92 1.42 -3.23
CA LEU A 67 22.35 2.46 -2.30
C LEU A 67 21.83 3.82 -2.77
N ASP A 68 20.54 4.08 -2.61
CA ASP A 68 20.01 5.45 -2.65
C ASP A 68 19.45 5.82 -1.27
N ALA A 69 19.77 7.02 -0.80
CA ALA A 69 19.39 7.50 0.54
C ALA A 69 17.90 7.86 0.68
N CYS A 70 17.11 7.69 -0.40
CA CYS A 70 15.70 8.03 -0.43
C CYS A 70 14.81 6.91 0.14
N VAL A 71 13.63 7.26 0.63
CA VAL A 71 12.63 6.32 1.14
C VAL A 71 12.09 5.46 -0.01
N GLN A 72 12.23 4.15 0.08
CA GLN A 72 11.69 3.23 -0.92
C GLN A 72 10.50 2.46 -0.37
N VAL A 73 9.32 2.60 -0.99
CA VAL A 73 8.13 1.80 -0.66
C VAL A 73 7.81 0.87 -1.81
N ALA A 74 7.67 -0.42 -1.54
CA ALA A 74 7.22 -1.40 -2.53
C ALA A 74 5.85 -1.97 -2.15
N PHE A 75 4.92 -1.92 -3.10
CA PHE A 75 3.66 -2.66 -3.07
C PHE A 75 3.70 -3.83 -4.04
N VAL A 76 3.20 -4.97 -3.59
CA VAL A 76 2.93 -6.13 -4.45
C VAL A 76 1.42 -6.35 -4.53
N ALA A 77 0.90 -6.44 -5.75
CA ALA A 77 -0.51 -6.71 -6.05
C ALA A 77 -0.62 -7.80 -7.12
N THR A 78 -1.22 -8.93 -6.75
CA THR A 78 -1.42 -10.06 -7.66
C THR A 78 -2.88 -10.49 -7.71
N GLY A 79 -3.30 -10.98 -8.87
CA GLY A 79 -4.62 -11.55 -9.14
C GLY A 79 -5.71 -10.55 -9.53
N ALA A 80 -6.67 -11.05 -10.31
CA ALA A 80 -7.69 -10.24 -10.99
C ALA A 80 -8.59 -9.43 -10.05
N GLY A 81 -8.73 -9.86 -8.79
CA GLY A 81 -9.50 -9.14 -7.76
C GLY A 81 -8.93 -7.77 -7.39
N LYS A 82 -7.78 -7.36 -7.93
CA LYS A 82 -7.18 -6.03 -7.75
C LYS A 82 -7.37 -5.11 -8.94
N ALA A 83 -7.71 -5.65 -10.11
CA ALA A 83 -7.56 -4.95 -11.38
C ALA A 83 -8.31 -3.61 -11.44
N GLU A 84 -9.53 -3.57 -10.91
CA GLU A 84 -10.36 -2.36 -10.86
C GLU A 84 -9.78 -1.25 -9.96
N LEU A 85 -8.86 -1.58 -9.04
CA LEU A 85 -8.25 -0.59 -8.14
C LEU A 85 -6.92 -0.07 -8.66
N ILE A 86 -6.23 -0.83 -9.50
CA ILE A 86 -4.86 -0.53 -9.91
C ILE A 86 -4.72 0.84 -10.59
N PRO A 87 -5.58 1.26 -11.53
CA PRO A 87 -5.47 2.60 -12.15
C PRO A 87 -5.45 3.73 -11.13
N HIS A 88 -6.23 3.61 -10.05
CA HIS A 88 -6.21 4.58 -8.96
C HIS A 88 -4.91 4.51 -8.14
N MET A 89 -4.41 3.31 -7.85
CA MET A 89 -3.21 3.11 -7.03
C MET A 89 -1.94 3.66 -7.66
N VAL A 90 -1.83 3.54 -8.99
CA VAL A 90 -0.68 4.04 -9.74
C VAL A 90 -0.84 5.50 -10.18
N GLY A 91 -1.91 6.17 -9.78
CA GLY A 91 -2.11 7.61 -10.01
C GLY A 91 -2.67 7.99 -11.38
N ILE A 92 -3.14 7.01 -12.18
CA ILE A 92 -3.81 7.26 -13.47
C ILE A 92 -5.22 7.80 -13.23
N GLU A 93 -5.96 7.17 -12.31
CA GLU A 93 -7.31 7.59 -11.94
C GLU A 93 -7.35 8.30 -10.59
N LYS A 94 -8.07 9.41 -10.53
CA LYS A 94 -8.33 10.11 -9.27
C LYS A 94 -9.57 9.54 -8.61
N ARG A 95 -9.49 9.31 -7.30
CA ARG A 95 -10.62 8.92 -6.45
C ARG A 95 -10.70 9.84 -5.24
N SER A 96 -11.92 10.14 -4.80
CA SER A 96 -12.19 10.91 -3.59
C SER A 96 -13.22 10.18 -2.72
N PRO A 97 -12.90 9.81 -1.46
CA PRO A 97 -11.57 9.91 -0.85
C PRO A 97 -10.57 8.92 -1.50
N PRO A 98 -9.27 9.22 -1.47
CA PRO A 98 -8.24 8.30 -1.93
C PRO A 98 -8.22 7.03 -1.07
N LEU A 99 -7.87 5.91 -1.69
CA LEU A 99 -7.72 4.66 -0.96
C LEU A 99 -6.43 4.66 -0.12
N PRO A 100 -6.39 3.92 1.01
CA PRO A 100 -5.28 4.00 1.96
C PRO A 100 -3.89 3.74 1.35
N ALA A 101 -3.75 2.73 0.49
CA ALA A 101 -2.47 2.46 -0.17
C ALA A 101 -2.01 3.61 -1.10
N ALA A 102 -2.94 4.33 -1.72
CA ALA A 102 -2.64 5.52 -2.54
C ALA A 102 -2.25 6.76 -1.71
N ASN A 103 -2.47 6.74 -0.39
CA ASN A 103 -1.99 7.76 0.55
C ASN A 103 -0.57 7.50 1.06
N VAL A 104 0.03 6.36 0.71
CA VAL A 104 1.44 6.13 0.97
C VAL A 104 2.26 6.98 0.00
N LYS A 105 2.83 8.05 0.53
CA LYS A 105 3.53 9.10 -0.19
C LYS A 105 4.79 9.42 0.60
N PRO A 106 5.91 8.73 0.31
CA PRO A 106 7.20 9.02 0.90
C PRO A 106 7.56 10.51 0.82
N THR A 107 8.10 11.06 1.90
CA THR A 107 8.48 12.50 1.95
C THR A 107 9.63 12.84 1.00
N ASP A 108 10.60 11.93 0.87
CA ASP A 108 11.75 12.03 -0.04
C ASP A 108 12.06 10.63 -0.59
N GLY A 109 11.22 10.16 -1.51
CA GLY A 109 11.19 8.75 -1.84
C GLY A 109 10.33 8.37 -3.03
N VAL A 110 10.39 7.09 -3.37
CA VAL A 110 9.71 6.49 -4.52
C VAL A 110 8.81 5.35 -4.07
N VAL A 111 7.67 5.20 -4.75
CA VAL A 111 6.77 4.06 -4.57
C VAL A 111 6.87 3.17 -5.81
N TYR A 112 7.30 1.93 -5.60
CA TYR A 112 7.32 0.88 -6.63
C TYR A 112 6.07 0.02 -6.53
N TRP A 113 5.42 -0.23 -7.66
CA TRP A 113 4.30 -1.14 -7.78
C TRP A 113 4.69 -2.35 -8.61
N PHE A 114 4.72 -3.52 -7.97
CA PHE A 114 4.91 -4.80 -8.63
C PHE A 114 3.53 -5.44 -8.82
N ILE A 115 3.09 -5.53 -10.07
CA ILE A 115 1.73 -5.93 -10.45
C ILE A 115 1.84 -7.08 -11.45
N ASP A 116 1.07 -8.15 -11.26
CA ASP A 116 0.99 -9.24 -12.25
C ASP A 116 0.02 -8.91 -13.39
N GLU A 117 -0.02 -9.74 -14.43
CA GLU A 117 -0.85 -9.54 -15.61
C GLU A 117 -2.34 -9.38 -15.25
N ASP A 118 -2.85 -10.26 -14.38
CA ASP A 118 -4.23 -10.24 -13.92
C ASP A 118 -4.59 -8.94 -13.19
N ALA A 119 -3.73 -8.47 -12.30
CA ALA A 119 -3.96 -7.20 -11.59
C ALA A 119 -3.74 -5.98 -12.51
N ALA A 120 -2.90 -6.09 -13.54
CA ALA A 120 -2.68 -5.03 -14.52
C ALA A 120 -3.75 -4.99 -15.63
N ALA A 121 -4.77 -5.85 -15.61
CA ALA A 121 -5.74 -6.02 -16.68
C ALA A 121 -6.50 -4.74 -17.09
N LYS A 122 -6.54 -3.71 -16.24
CA LYS A 122 -7.19 -2.40 -16.51
C LYS A 122 -6.22 -1.26 -16.87
N LEU A 123 -4.92 -1.51 -16.86
CA LEU A 123 -3.93 -0.55 -17.35
C LEU A 123 -3.86 -0.58 -18.88
N SER A 124 -3.62 0.58 -19.51
CA SER A 124 -3.26 0.62 -20.93
C SER A 124 -1.85 0.05 -21.12
N ASP A 125 -1.51 -0.34 -22.35
CA ASP A 125 -0.18 -0.90 -22.63
C ASP A 125 0.94 0.10 -22.38
N GLU A 126 0.69 1.40 -22.57
CA GLU A 126 1.63 2.48 -22.24
C GLU A 126 1.87 2.62 -20.72
N ALA A 127 0.87 2.26 -19.91
CA ALA A 127 0.94 2.32 -18.45
C ALA A 127 1.54 1.06 -17.81
N ARG A 128 1.82 0.01 -18.61
CA ARG A 128 2.42 -1.25 -18.18
C ARG A 128 3.93 -1.33 -18.40
N MET A 129 4.54 -0.30 -19.02
CA MET A 129 5.97 -0.21 -19.33
C MET A 129 6.81 0.38 -18.19
#